data_AF-A0A6P8IXA2-F1
#
_entry.id   AF-A0A6P8IXA2-F1
#
_cell.length_a   1.000
_cell.length_b   1.000
_cell.length_c   1.000
_cell.angle_alpha   90.00
_cell.angle_beta   90.00
_cell.angle_gamma   90.00
#
_symmetry.space_group_name_H-M   'P 1'
#
loop_
_entity.id
_entity.type
_entity.pdbx_description
1 polymer ?
#
loop_
_entity_poly.entity_id
_entity_poly.type
_entity_poly.pdbx_seq_one_letter_code
_entity_poly.pdbx_strand_id
1 'polypeptide(L)'
;MKTTRNISAFVFLTCAVASYALGPYRGTCKKIALFKTAQKDRALTGHVISNHDVTSRFHCADQCLQTSGCKSYNYQETGSLLHVCELSDHTKASASSDYIIKPGFTYYDAEQFVLPVCASSPCQNGGTCGIDECTDSYECLCKPGYIGQYCETWFGLNGSSSSYPGHSCQNIKWTGEDIGDGRYWINPGNTGTPFTVYCDMTTDGGGWTLVKDLTFSSSKPGTVKYRSHYKAISDLKRFEFIDRAQLKQLKQEMGFTQLRYYCRKASVGRVFHIMTAKNDLGYDAVRYFIISNSPYAKACGSFVRLPDDQSRLAANCAKWGHNSGSSFINKWGSSTNVGQQRPYKKVVYWHGKREFYMLNEYMCDDNVSGGKAGDTWKLFVRVLPVCASSPCQNGGTCGIDECTDSYECLCKPGYIGQYCETWFGGWTQIRDVTLTGPPTSGFTLYTNYRKISNLGIYEFVTQPGLLQLKQDMGFTQLRYYCRKASVGRVFHIMTAKNDSGYDVVRYMIEDASSPATACNSFIRLPDDQSLLAANCAKWGFQNGGTNTGTWGHSSYPGTWRPYKYVAFWSGTHVKSDCL
;
A
#
# COMPACT_ATOMS: atom_id res chain seq x y z
N MET A 1 -28.71 -34.25 -55.57
CA MET A 1 -28.50 -34.35 -54.11
C MET A 1 -27.49 -33.31 -53.68
N LYS A 2 -27.73 -32.68 -52.53
CA LYS A 2 -27.08 -31.50 -51.92
C LYS A 2 -27.61 -30.13 -52.38
N THR A 3 -28.57 -29.64 -51.61
CA THR A 3 -29.09 -28.27 -51.58
C THR A 3 -28.98 -27.78 -50.13
N THR A 4 -28.32 -26.66 -49.89
CA THR A 4 -28.47 -25.89 -48.63
C THR A 4 -28.18 -24.40 -48.86
N ARG A 5 -29.22 -23.59 -48.61
CA ARG A 5 -29.34 -22.15 -48.27
C ARG A 5 -30.55 -22.12 -47.31
N ASN A 6 -30.74 -21.31 -46.27
CA ASN A 6 -30.19 -20.04 -45.78
C ASN A 6 -30.59 -19.87 -44.28
N ILE A 7 -29.71 -19.21 -43.50
CA ILE A 7 -29.93 -18.05 -42.58
C ILE A 7 -31.14 -18.03 -41.60
N SER A 8 -30.86 -17.84 -40.30
CA SER A 8 -31.33 -16.69 -39.48
C SER A 8 -30.66 -16.63 -38.10
N ALA A 9 -30.27 -15.41 -37.71
CA ALA A 9 -29.62 -15.04 -36.44
C ALA A 9 -30.64 -14.49 -35.44
N PHE A 10 -30.36 -14.57 -34.13
CA PHE A 10 -30.73 -13.54 -33.16
C PHE A 10 -29.72 -13.47 -32.02
N VAL A 11 -29.21 -12.25 -31.80
CA VAL A 11 -28.35 -11.82 -30.70
C VAL A 11 -29.24 -11.25 -29.60
N PHE A 12 -28.99 -11.61 -28.34
CA PHE A 12 -29.24 -10.71 -27.22
C PHE A 12 -28.06 -10.77 -26.25
N LEU A 13 -27.38 -9.63 -26.13
CA LEU A 13 -26.32 -9.33 -25.19
C LEU A 13 -26.91 -8.36 -24.16
N THR A 14 -26.87 -8.69 -22.86
CA THR A 14 -26.87 -7.68 -21.78
C THR A 14 -26.04 -8.16 -20.59
N CYS A 15 -25.30 -7.21 -20.00
CA CYS A 15 -24.25 -7.37 -19.01
C CYS A 15 -24.75 -7.47 -17.54
N ALA A 16 -24.03 -8.29 -16.77
CA ALA A 16 -23.49 -8.14 -15.40
C ALA A 16 -24.28 -7.42 -14.28
N VAL A 17 -24.38 -8.04 -13.08
CA VAL A 17 -23.80 -7.57 -11.79
C VAL A 17 -23.50 -8.78 -10.88
N ALA A 18 -22.41 -8.69 -10.13
CA ALA A 18 -21.78 -9.68 -9.26
C ALA A 18 -22.58 -10.10 -8.00
N SER A 19 -22.21 -11.26 -7.45
CA SER A 19 -22.16 -11.49 -6.00
C SER A 19 -21.06 -12.51 -5.69
N TYR A 20 -19.95 -12.03 -5.15
CA TYR A 20 -18.94 -12.86 -4.52
C TYR A 20 -19.52 -13.44 -3.23
N ALA A 21 -19.60 -14.76 -3.16
CA ALA A 21 -19.65 -15.49 -1.90
C ALA A 21 -18.72 -16.69 -2.03
N LEU A 22 -17.41 -16.44 -1.89
CA LEU A 22 -16.46 -17.50 -1.57
C LEU A 22 -16.60 -17.84 -0.09
N GLY A 23 -17.60 -18.66 0.23
CA GLY A 23 -17.61 -19.50 1.42
C GLY A 23 -16.99 -20.86 1.08
N PRO A 24 -16.29 -21.53 2.03
CA PRO A 24 -15.51 -22.72 1.70
C PRO A 24 -16.46 -23.89 1.42
N TYR A 25 -16.67 -24.22 0.15
CA TYR A 25 -17.16 -25.53 -0.21
C TYR A 25 -16.02 -26.52 0.05
N ARG A 26 -16.03 -27.15 1.24
CA ARG A 26 -15.33 -28.42 1.47
C ARG A 26 -15.97 -29.46 0.57
N GLY A 27 -15.45 -29.61 -0.64
CA GLY A 27 -15.76 -30.73 -1.51
C GLY A 27 -15.20 -32.00 -0.89
N THR A 28 -16.05 -32.88 -0.39
CA THR A 28 -15.68 -34.24 0.02
C THR A 28 -15.28 -35.03 -1.23
N CYS A 29 -14.01 -35.42 -1.34
CA CYS A 29 -13.53 -36.24 -2.46
C CYS A 29 -13.88 -37.72 -2.25
N LYS A 30 -14.30 -38.41 -3.33
CA LYS A 30 -14.65 -39.85 -3.33
C LYS A 30 -13.43 -40.69 -3.67
N LYS A 31 -13.11 -41.71 -2.85
CA LYS A 31 -12.09 -42.73 -3.18
C LYS A 31 -12.51 -43.50 -4.43
N ILE A 32 -11.56 -43.93 -5.26
CA ILE A 32 -11.80 -44.86 -6.37
C ILE A 32 -10.96 -46.12 -6.13
N ALA A 33 -11.62 -47.27 -5.99
CA ALA A 33 -10.96 -48.58 -5.96
C ALA A 33 -11.66 -49.53 -6.94
N LEU A 34 -10.88 -50.41 -7.56
CA LEU A 34 -11.37 -51.42 -8.49
C LEU A 34 -11.47 -52.77 -7.77
N PHE A 35 -12.68 -53.13 -7.34
CA PHE A 35 -12.97 -54.44 -6.75
C PHE A 35 -13.11 -55.53 -7.82
N LYS A 36 -11.98 -55.89 -8.47
CA LYS A 36 -11.98 -56.80 -9.63
C LYS A 36 -12.03 -58.28 -9.25
N THR A 37 -11.52 -58.65 -8.08
CA THR A 37 -11.42 -60.05 -7.66
C THR A 37 -12.66 -60.43 -6.85
N ALA A 38 -13.60 -61.10 -7.50
CA ALA A 38 -14.82 -61.62 -6.85
C ALA A 38 -14.76 -63.15 -6.73
N GLN A 39 -15.03 -63.69 -5.53
CA GLN A 39 -15.16 -65.14 -5.32
C GLN A 39 -16.51 -65.43 -4.66
N LYS A 40 -17.35 -66.20 -5.36
CA LYS A 40 -18.65 -66.65 -4.87
C LYS A 40 -18.52 -67.68 -3.75
N ASP A 41 -19.55 -67.74 -2.92
CA ASP A 41 -19.70 -68.61 -1.75
C ASP A 41 -18.53 -68.52 -0.76
N ARG A 42 -17.99 -67.31 -0.65
CA ARG A 42 -16.81 -66.99 0.16
C ARG A 42 -17.01 -65.65 0.86
N ALA A 43 -16.43 -65.55 2.05
CA ALA A 43 -16.44 -64.33 2.84
C ALA A 43 -15.17 -64.25 3.69
N LEU A 44 -14.72 -63.02 3.96
CA LEU A 44 -13.71 -62.73 4.96
C LEU A 44 -14.41 -62.43 6.29
N THR A 45 -14.19 -63.27 7.29
CA THR A 45 -14.82 -63.15 8.62
C THR A 45 -13.79 -62.66 9.67
N GLY A 46 -14.23 -62.30 10.88
CA GLY A 46 -13.33 -61.85 11.95
C GLY A 46 -12.79 -60.41 11.83
N HIS A 47 -12.83 -59.82 10.63
CA HIS A 47 -12.33 -58.47 10.33
C HIS A 47 -13.42 -57.54 9.79
N VAL A 48 -14.68 -57.82 10.09
CA VAL A 48 -15.82 -56.98 9.66
C VAL A 48 -15.87 -55.73 10.54
N ILE A 49 -15.68 -54.55 9.93
CA ILE A 49 -15.66 -53.26 10.61
C ILE A 49 -17.01 -52.55 10.59
N SER A 50 -17.87 -52.87 9.61
CA SER A 50 -19.21 -52.28 9.51
C SER A 50 -20.13 -53.18 8.68
N ASN A 51 -21.44 -53.10 8.95
CA ASN A 51 -22.48 -53.82 8.23
C ASN A 51 -23.51 -52.81 7.69
N HIS A 52 -23.96 -53.01 6.45
CA HIS A 52 -24.92 -52.15 5.79
C HIS A 52 -25.95 -52.96 5.01
N ASP A 53 -27.19 -52.48 4.96
CA ASP A 53 -28.20 -52.96 4.02
C ASP A 53 -28.11 -52.14 2.74
N VAL A 54 -27.80 -52.80 1.62
CA VAL A 54 -27.52 -52.15 0.35
C VAL A 54 -28.39 -52.69 -0.78
N THR A 55 -28.55 -51.90 -1.83
CA THR A 55 -29.39 -52.23 -2.99
C THR A 55 -28.65 -52.99 -4.08
N SER A 56 -27.31 -53.01 -4.05
CA SER A 56 -26.48 -53.74 -5.01
C SER A 56 -25.04 -53.86 -4.52
N ARG A 57 -24.27 -54.76 -5.14
CA ARG A 57 -22.81 -54.84 -4.93
C ARG A 57 -22.09 -53.52 -5.20
N PHE A 58 -22.56 -52.69 -6.13
CA PHE A 58 -21.97 -51.39 -6.42
C PHE A 58 -22.21 -50.39 -5.30
N HIS A 59 -23.38 -50.46 -4.66
CA HIS A 59 -23.67 -49.66 -3.47
C HIS A 59 -22.80 -50.13 -2.30
N CYS A 60 -22.59 -51.44 -2.12
CA CYS A 60 -21.63 -51.95 -1.11
C CYS A 60 -20.19 -51.45 -1.36
N ALA A 61 -19.75 -51.44 -2.62
CA ALA A 61 -18.46 -50.88 -3.00
C ALA A 61 -18.35 -49.39 -2.66
N ASP A 62 -19.39 -48.60 -2.96
CA ASP A 62 -19.44 -47.17 -2.61
C ASP A 62 -19.40 -46.95 -1.08
N GLN A 63 -20.10 -47.78 -0.30
CA GLN A 63 -20.01 -47.75 1.17
C GLN A 63 -18.59 -48.04 1.67
N CYS A 64 -17.90 -49.02 1.08
CA CYS A 64 -16.50 -49.30 1.39
C CYS A 64 -15.59 -48.11 1.06
N LEU A 65 -15.77 -47.48 -0.10
CA LEU A 65 -14.98 -46.32 -0.53
C LEU A 65 -15.17 -45.11 0.39
N GLN A 66 -16.35 -44.93 0.96
CA GLN A 66 -16.66 -43.85 1.90
C GLN A 66 -16.22 -44.18 3.34
N THR A 67 -15.98 -45.46 3.65
CA THR A 67 -15.56 -45.90 4.98
C THR A 67 -14.04 -45.83 5.13
N SER A 68 -13.57 -45.14 6.16
CA SER A 68 -12.14 -45.08 6.46
C SER A 68 -11.61 -46.46 6.83
N GLY A 69 -10.47 -46.85 6.27
CA GLY A 69 -9.84 -48.15 6.54
C GLY A 69 -10.43 -49.36 5.80
N CYS A 70 -11.56 -49.26 5.10
CA CYS A 70 -12.13 -50.38 4.34
C CYS A 70 -11.23 -50.78 3.16
N LYS A 71 -10.93 -52.07 3.04
CA LYS A 71 -10.07 -52.69 2.02
C LYS A 71 -10.76 -53.78 1.21
N SER A 72 -11.79 -54.42 1.77
CA SER A 72 -12.56 -55.47 1.10
C SER A 72 -14.00 -55.46 1.60
N TYR A 73 -14.90 -56.17 0.92
CA TYR A 73 -16.25 -56.38 1.45
C TYR A 73 -16.82 -57.75 1.06
N ASN A 74 -17.72 -58.26 1.90
CA ASN A 74 -18.59 -59.40 1.58
C ASN A 74 -19.97 -58.87 1.17
N TYR A 75 -20.58 -59.49 0.16
CA TYR A 75 -21.91 -59.13 -0.32
C TYR A 75 -22.81 -60.35 -0.41
N GLN A 76 -24.00 -60.29 0.20
CA GLN A 76 -24.96 -61.39 0.14
C GLN A 76 -25.75 -61.38 -1.17
N GLU A 77 -25.58 -62.41 -2.00
CA GLU A 77 -26.22 -62.53 -3.31
C GLU A 77 -27.71 -62.89 -3.22
N THR A 78 -28.13 -63.53 -2.12
CA THR A 78 -29.50 -64.02 -1.93
C THR A 78 -30.13 -63.49 -0.65
N GLY A 79 -31.18 -62.70 -0.80
CA GLY A 79 -31.93 -62.04 0.27
C GLY A 79 -33.03 -61.16 -0.32
N SER A 80 -33.96 -60.69 0.51
CA SER A 80 -35.10 -59.80 0.17
C SER A 80 -34.67 -58.46 -0.48
N LEU A 81 -35.58 -57.48 -0.63
CA LEU A 81 -35.37 -56.17 -1.31
C LEU A 81 -34.05 -55.42 -1.01
N LEU A 82 -33.35 -55.71 0.09
CA LEU A 82 -32.02 -55.20 0.45
C LEU A 82 -31.07 -56.37 0.78
N HIS A 83 -29.79 -56.20 0.43
CA HIS A 83 -28.71 -57.18 0.58
C HIS A 83 -27.77 -56.80 1.72
N VAL A 84 -27.25 -57.79 2.45
CA VAL A 84 -26.25 -57.56 3.50
C VAL A 84 -24.86 -57.29 2.89
N CYS A 85 -24.25 -56.19 3.30
CA CYS A 85 -22.91 -55.74 2.92
C CYS A 85 -22.03 -55.66 4.18
N GLU A 86 -20.99 -56.49 4.25
CA GLU A 86 -20.05 -56.54 5.37
C GLU A 86 -18.71 -55.94 4.92
N LEU A 87 -18.33 -54.78 5.46
CA LEU A 87 -17.09 -54.07 5.11
C LEU A 87 -15.93 -54.57 5.99
N SER A 88 -14.74 -54.73 5.43
CA SER A 88 -13.55 -55.19 6.17
C SER A 88 -12.33 -54.31 5.93
N ASP A 89 -11.53 -54.12 6.97
CA ASP A 89 -10.25 -53.41 6.95
C ASP A 89 -9.05 -54.29 6.51
N HIS A 90 -9.33 -55.54 6.13
CA HIS A 90 -8.35 -56.52 5.65
C HIS A 90 -8.72 -57.05 4.27
N THR A 91 -7.76 -57.69 3.61
CA THR A 91 -7.95 -58.43 2.36
C THR A 91 -7.69 -59.92 2.59
N LYS A 92 -8.03 -60.76 1.61
CA LYS A 92 -7.74 -62.21 1.61
C LYS A 92 -6.23 -62.47 1.78
N ALA A 93 -5.39 -61.59 1.22
CA ALA A 93 -3.95 -61.71 1.35
C ALA A 93 -3.48 -61.42 2.79
N SER A 94 -4.06 -60.43 3.46
CA SER A 94 -3.66 -60.07 4.83
C SER A 94 -4.30 -60.94 5.93
N ALA A 95 -5.43 -61.59 5.65
CA ALA A 95 -6.19 -62.39 6.63
C ALA A 95 -6.68 -63.71 6.03
N SER A 96 -5.75 -64.50 5.50
CA SER A 96 -6.08 -65.74 4.76
C SER A 96 -6.74 -66.83 5.61
N SER A 97 -6.46 -66.88 6.92
CA SER A 97 -7.06 -67.84 7.87
C SER A 97 -8.56 -67.64 8.05
N ASP A 98 -9.03 -66.40 7.96
CA ASP A 98 -10.41 -66.02 8.22
C ASP A 98 -11.26 -65.92 6.94
N TYR A 99 -10.64 -66.30 5.81
CA TYR A 99 -11.27 -66.41 4.51
C TYR A 99 -11.96 -67.78 4.35
N ILE A 100 -13.24 -67.83 4.70
CA ILE A 100 -14.00 -69.08 4.82
C ILE A 100 -14.98 -69.29 3.67
N ILE A 101 -15.47 -70.53 3.52
CA ILE A 101 -16.63 -70.83 2.67
C ILE A 101 -17.88 -70.34 3.40
N LYS A 102 -18.61 -69.42 2.79
CA LYS A 102 -19.87 -68.87 3.30
C LYS A 102 -20.89 -68.86 2.15
N PRO A 103 -21.68 -69.92 1.99
CA PRO A 103 -22.65 -70.02 0.88
C PRO A 103 -23.60 -68.82 0.85
N GLY A 104 -23.86 -68.30 -0.35
CA GLY A 104 -24.73 -67.14 -0.56
C GLY A 104 -24.05 -65.76 -0.42
N PHE A 105 -22.74 -65.72 -0.12
CA PHE A 105 -21.95 -64.49 -0.10
C PHE A 105 -20.88 -64.49 -1.21
N THR A 106 -20.63 -63.32 -1.79
CA THR A 106 -19.50 -63.07 -2.70
C THR A 106 -18.53 -62.11 -2.03
N TYR A 107 -17.26 -62.51 -1.95
CA TYR A 107 -16.16 -61.69 -1.44
C TYR A 107 -15.55 -60.83 -2.56
N TYR A 108 -15.28 -59.56 -2.28
CA TYR A 108 -14.69 -58.58 -3.20
C TYR A 108 -13.41 -57.95 -2.61
N ASP A 109 -12.29 -58.11 -3.31
CA ASP A 109 -10.98 -57.57 -2.93
C ASP A 109 -10.63 -56.28 -3.70
N ALA A 110 -10.09 -55.26 -3.03
CA ALA A 110 -9.53 -54.09 -3.69
C ALA A 110 -8.04 -54.32 -3.99
N GLU A 111 -7.72 -54.61 -5.25
CA GLU A 111 -6.32 -54.88 -5.62
C GLU A 111 -5.50 -53.56 -5.70
N GLN A 112 -4.39 -53.53 -4.95
CA GLN A 112 -3.33 -52.51 -4.88
C GLN A 112 -3.74 -51.10 -4.39
N PHE A 113 -3.60 -50.89 -3.07
CA PHE A 113 -3.40 -49.56 -2.48
C PHE A 113 -2.00 -49.03 -2.86
N VAL A 114 -1.96 -47.84 -3.46
CA VAL A 114 -0.72 -47.11 -3.77
C VAL A 114 -0.04 -46.67 -2.47
N LEU A 115 1.29 -46.87 -2.36
CA LEU A 115 2.10 -46.35 -1.25
C LEU A 115 2.03 -44.81 -1.25
N PRO A 116 1.92 -44.13 -0.09
CA PRO A 116 1.93 -42.67 -0.06
C PRO A 116 3.28 -42.18 -0.61
N VAL A 117 3.21 -41.38 -1.67
CA VAL A 117 4.33 -41.08 -2.57
C VAL A 117 5.52 -40.39 -1.89
N CYS A 118 5.30 -39.79 -0.71
CA CYS A 118 6.37 -39.18 0.09
C CYS A 118 7.16 -40.16 0.98
N ALA A 119 6.76 -41.44 1.09
CA ALA A 119 7.46 -42.41 1.94
C ALA A 119 8.89 -42.73 1.48
N SER A 120 9.19 -42.55 0.19
CA SER A 120 10.53 -42.71 -0.38
C SER A 120 11.44 -41.49 -0.18
N SER A 121 10.95 -40.43 0.49
CA SER A 121 11.66 -39.15 0.67
C SER A 121 12.24 -38.58 -0.64
N PRO A 122 11.41 -38.37 -1.67
CA PRO A 122 11.88 -38.01 -3.00
C PRO A 122 12.49 -36.60 -3.10
N CYS A 123 12.15 -35.69 -2.17
CA CYS A 123 12.66 -34.32 -2.16
C CYS A 123 14.06 -34.25 -1.53
N GLN A 124 15.03 -33.78 -2.31
CA GLN A 124 16.44 -33.66 -1.94
C GLN A 124 16.72 -32.33 -1.20
N ASN A 125 17.93 -32.21 -0.65
CA ASN A 125 18.44 -30.99 -0.01
C ASN A 125 17.54 -30.41 1.10
N GLY A 126 16.77 -31.29 1.75
CA GLY A 126 15.84 -30.92 2.81
C GLY A 126 14.56 -30.22 2.33
N GLY A 127 14.19 -30.38 1.04
CA GLY A 127 12.88 -30.00 0.54
C GLY A 127 11.75 -30.79 1.23
N THR A 128 10.57 -30.17 1.32
CA THR A 128 9.40 -30.80 1.94
C THR A 128 8.51 -31.43 0.88
N CYS A 129 8.17 -32.70 1.05
CA CYS A 129 7.26 -33.41 0.15
C CYS A 129 5.81 -33.03 0.49
N GLY A 130 5.19 -32.23 -0.38
CA GLY A 130 3.76 -31.92 -0.32
C GLY A 130 2.98 -32.95 -1.13
N ILE A 131 1.98 -33.57 -0.51
CA ILE A 131 1.02 -34.42 -1.23
C ILE A 131 -0.14 -33.52 -1.62
N ASP A 132 -0.50 -33.47 -2.90
CA ASP A 132 -1.79 -32.89 -3.30
C ASP A 132 -2.86 -33.90 -2.86
N GLU A 133 -3.78 -33.50 -1.97
CA GLU A 133 -4.65 -34.39 -1.19
C GLU A 133 -5.65 -35.20 -2.05
N CYS A 134 -5.49 -35.21 -3.37
CA CYS A 134 -6.40 -35.82 -4.35
C CYS A 134 -5.73 -36.64 -5.48
N THR A 135 -4.41 -36.87 -5.49
CA THR A 135 -3.70 -37.63 -6.55
C THR A 135 -2.48 -38.43 -6.05
N ASP A 136 -2.00 -39.40 -6.85
CA ASP A 136 -0.68 -40.07 -6.67
C ASP A 136 0.51 -39.15 -7.07
N SER A 137 0.33 -37.83 -7.02
CA SER A 137 1.39 -36.87 -7.31
C SER A 137 1.82 -36.14 -6.05
N TYR A 138 3.12 -35.90 -5.97
CA TYR A 138 3.74 -35.08 -4.93
C TYR A 138 4.43 -33.89 -5.59
N GLU A 139 4.51 -32.81 -4.85
CA GLU A 139 5.30 -31.65 -5.21
C GLU A 139 6.35 -31.42 -4.12
N CYS A 140 7.61 -31.23 -4.54
CA CYS A 140 8.66 -30.86 -3.62
C CYS A 140 8.68 -29.36 -3.40
N LEU A 141 8.37 -28.93 -2.19
CA LEU A 141 8.58 -27.56 -1.74
C LEU A 141 10.06 -27.40 -1.39
N CYS A 142 10.81 -26.79 -2.30
CA CYS A 142 12.24 -26.60 -2.13
C CYS A 142 12.56 -25.55 -1.08
N LYS A 143 13.63 -25.81 -0.32
CA LYS A 143 14.23 -24.77 0.53
C LYS A 143 14.78 -23.64 -0.35
N PRO A 144 14.83 -22.40 0.16
CA PRO A 144 15.39 -21.27 -0.57
C PRO A 144 16.77 -21.61 -1.19
N GLY A 145 16.95 -21.29 -2.47
CA GLY A 145 18.20 -21.51 -3.22
C GLY A 145 18.27 -22.82 -4.00
N TYR A 146 17.29 -23.70 -3.81
CA TYR A 146 17.15 -24.95 -4.57
C TYR A 146 15.93 -24.90 -5.49
N ILE A 147 16.09 -25.46 -6.68
CA ILE A 147 15.04 -25.63 -7.70
C ILE A 147 15.12 -27.05 -8.27
N GLY A 148 14.17 -27.37 -9.16
CA GLY A 148 14.05 -28.68 -9.77
C GLY A 148 12.92 -29.48 -9.15
N GLN A 149 12.46 -30.51 -9.86
CA GLN A 149 11.30 -31.31 -9.46
C GLN A 149 11.51 -32.00 -8.11
N TYR A 150 12.76 -32.30 -7.77
CA TYR A 150 13.18 -32.97 -6.54
C TYR A 150 14.07 -32.07 -5.68
N CYS A 151 14.12 -30.76 -5.94
CA CYS A 151 15.03 -29.81 -5.27
C CYS A 151 16.51 -30.19 -5.39
N GLU A 152 16.87 -30.84 -6.49
CA GLU A 152 18.20 -31.38 -6.76
C GLU A 152 19.21 -30.32 -7.22
N THR A 153 18.72 -29.18 -7.76
CA THR A 153 19.57 -28.16 -8.36
C THR A 153 19.72 -26.96 -7.43
N TRP A 154 20.96 -26.61 -7.06
CA TRP A 154 21.25 -25.33 -6.43
C TRP A 154 21.23 -24.22 -7.49
N PHE A 155 20.23 -23.35 -7.45
CA PHE A 155 20.12 -22.19 -8.35
C PHE A 155 20.75 -20.92 -7.75
N GLY A 156 21.19 -20.96 -6.50
CA GLY A 156 21.80 -19.82 -5.82
C GLY A 156 20.77 -18.85 -5.26
N LEU A 157 20.99 -18.44 -4.02
CA LEU A 157 20.27 -17.34 -3.38
C LEU A 157 20.91 -16.00 -3.76
N ASN A 158 20.14 -14.93 -3.91
CA ASN A 158 20.74 -13.61 -4.03
C ASN A 158 21.66 -13.35 -2.82
N GLY A 159 22.89 -12.94 -3.12
CA GLY A 159 23.94 -12.71 -2.14
C GLY A 159 24.78 -13.92 -1.75
N SER A 160 24.48 -15.12 -2.22
CA SER A 160 25.24 -16.33 -1.88
C SER A 160 26.60 -16.42 -2.55
N SER A 161 26.75 -15.89 -3.77
CA SER A 161 28.00 -15.96 -4.53
C SER A 161 28.17 -14.78 -5.49
N SER A 162 29.35 -14.66 -6.10
CA SER A 162 29.59 -13.67 -7.15
C SER A 162 28.74 -13.89 -8.38
N SER A 163 28.27 -15.11 -8.63
CA SER A 163 27.37 -15.43 -9.76
C SER A 163 25.91 -15.09 -9.46
N TYR A 164 25.56 -15.01 -8.17
CA TYR A 164 24.21 -14.68 -7.69
C TYR A 164 24.26 -13.54 -6.66
N PRO A 165 24.72 -12.33 -7.04
CA PRO A 165 24.78 -11.22 -6.11
C PRO A 165 23.40 -10.60 -5.92
N GLY A 166 23.08 -10.19 -4.70
CA GLY A 166 21.92 -9.32 -4.48
C GLY A 166 22.20 -7.91 -4.98
N HIS A 167 21.15 -7.12 -5.21
CA HIS A 167 21.34 -5.69 -5.49
C HIS A 167 21.92 -4.96 -4.26
N SER A 168 21.39 -5.29 -3.08
CA SER A 168 21.77 -4.73 -1.77
C SER A 168 21.42 -5.72 -0.66
N CYS A 169 21.89 -5.47 0.56
CA CYS A 169 21.46 -6.27 1.72
C CYS A 169 19.93 -6.24 1.91
N GLN A 170 19.27 -5.11 1.63
CA GLN A 170 17.81 -5.03 1.70
C GLN A 170 17.15 -5.91 0.65
N ASN A 171 17.66 -5.95 -0.58
CA ASN A 171 17.09 -6.79 -1.63
C ASN A 171 17.12 -8.26 -1.22
N ILE A 172 18.26 -8.74 -0.72
CA ILE A 172 18.42 -10.10 -0.18
C ILE A 172 17.43 -10.36 0.98
N LYS A 173 17.28 -9.37 1.87
CA LYS A 173 16.36 -9.46 3.02
C LYS A 173 14.90 -9.55 2.58
N TRP A 174 14.50 -8.76 1.58
CA TRP A 174 13.11 -8.72 1.10
C TRP A 174 12.75 -10.02 0.41
N THR A 175 13.62 -10.56 -0.45
CA THR A 175 13.36 -11.81 -1.17
C THR A 175 13.31 -13.03 -0.24
N GLY A 176 13.62 -12.88 1.05
CA GLY A 176 13.62 -13.98 2.03
C GLY A 176 14.80 -14.93 1.86
N GLU A 177 15.86 -14.45 1.21
CA GLU A 177 17.03 -15.24 0.82
C GLU A 177 18.20 -15.07 1.80
N ASP A 178 18.01 -14.26 2.85
CA ASP A 178 19.01 -14.07 3.89
C ASP A 178 19.11 -15.26 4.85
N ILE A 179 20.34 -15.57 5.27
CA ILE A 179 20.67 -16.59 6.27
C ILE A 179 21.11 -15.96 7.60
N GLY A 180 20.68 -14.73 7.87
CA GLY A 180 21.07 -13.94 9.05
C GLY A 180 22.21 -12.96 8.81
N ASP A 181 22.78 -12.41 9.89
CA ASP A 181 23.87 -11.45 9.82
C ASP A 181 25.15 -12.08 9.26
N GLY A 182 25.83 -11.41 8.34
CA GLY A 182 27.03 -11.99 7.75
C GLY A 182 27.50 -11.31 6.47
N ARG A 183 28.45 -11.95 5.78
CA ARG A 183 28.95 -11.45 4.50
C ARG A 183 28.12 -11.99 3.34
N TYR A 184 27.70 -11.09 2.45
CA TYR A 184 26.93 -11.40 1.25
C TYR A 184 27.55 -10.74 0.03
N TRP A 185 27.31 -11.30 -1.14
CA TRP A 185 27.66 -10.70 -2.43
C TRP A 185 26.61 -9.68 -2.87
N ILE A 186 27.05 -8.49 -3.26
CA ILE A 186 26.17 -7.48 -3.84
C ILE A 186 26.72 -6.94 -5.15
N ASN A 187 25.82 -6.46 -6.01
CA ASN A 187 26.15 -5.80 -7.26
C ASN A 187 25.20 -4.62 -7.52
N PRO A 188 25.36 -3.49 -6.78
CA PRO A 188 24.43 -2.36 -6.85
C PRO A 188 24.17 -1.84 -8.26
N GLY A 189 25.22 -1.47 -9.01
CA GLY A 189 25.07 -0.89 -10.35
C GLY A 189 24.89 -1.91 -11.47
N ASN A 190 24.64 -3.19 -11.15
CA ASN A 190 24.62 -4.29 -12.13
C ASN A 190 25.84 -4.28 -13.09
N THR A 191 27.02 -3.92 -12.60
CA THR A 191 28.19 -3.59 -13.43
C THR A 191 29.01 -4.81 -13.86
N GLY A 192 28.44 -6.02 -13.76
CA GLY A 192 29.16 -7.29 -13.97
C GLY A 192 30.36 -7.56 -13.03
N THR A 193 30.53 -6.75 -11.97
CA THR A 193 31.67 -6.87 -11.03
C THR A 193 31.18 -6.86 -9.57
N PRO A 194 30.61 -7.97 -9.09
CA PRO A 194 30.08 -8.09 -7.74
C PRO A 194 31.18 -8.10 -6.68
N PHE A 195 30.83 -7.72 -5.46
CA PHE A 195 31.76 -7.71 -4.33
C PHE A 195 31.03 -8.05 -3.03
N THR A 196 31.77 -8.42 -1.98
CA THR A 196 31.15 -8.79 -0.71
C THR A 196 30.99 -7.59 0.23
N VAL A 197 29.91 -7.59 1.01
CA VAL A 197 29.67 -6.64 2.11
C VAL A 197 29.19 -7.37 3.34
N TYR A 198 29.33 -6.77 4.51
CA TYR A 198 28.62 -7.25 5.70
C TYR A 198 27.19 -6.70 5.69
N CYS A 199 26.22 -7.60 5.80
CA CYS A 199 24.82 -7.29 5.98
C CYS A 199 24.39 -7.56 7.41
N ASP A 200 23.78 -6.56 8.04
CA ASP A 200 22.99 -6.74 9.26
C ASP A 200 21.53 -6.94 8.84
N MET A 201 21.08 -8.18 8.99
CA MET A 201 19.77 -8.72 8.64
C MET A 201 18.84 -8.81 9.85
N THR A 202 19.29 -8.42 11.05
CA THR A 202 18.53 -8.57 12.29
C THR A 202 18.00 -7.23 12.83
N THR A 203 18.82 -6.19 12.85
CA THR A 203 18.50 -4.95 13.56
C THR A 203 17.50 -4.10 12.78
N ASP A 204 16.41 -3.67 13.45
CA ASP A 204 15.31 -2.91 12.82
C ASP A 204 14.74 -3.59 11.56
N GLY A 205 14.60 -4.93 11.59
CA GLY A 205 14.12 -5.71 10.45
C GLY A 205 15.18 -6.04 9.40
N GLY A 206 16.43 -5.62 9.60
CA GLY A 206 17.56 -6.01 8.76
C GLY A 206 17.72 -5.20 7.48
N GLY A 207 18.48 -5.78 6.53
CA GLY A 207 18.76 -5.21 5.22
C GLY A 207 19.81 -4.09 5.22
N TRP A 208 20.56 -3.94 6.30
CA TRP A 208 21.59 -2.90 6.45
C TRP A 208 22.92 -3.32 5.83
N THR A 209 23.40 -2.55 4.88
CA THR A 209 24.76 -2.69 4.33
C THR A 209 25.76 -1.91 5.18
N LEU A 210 26.78 -2.58 5.72
CA LEU A 210 27.88 -1.92 6.43
C LEU A 210 28.79 -1.18 5.44
N VAL A 211 28.97 0.12 5.65
CA VAL A 211 29.89 0.97 4.86
C VAL A 211 31.23 1.11 5.56
N LYS A 212 31.22 1.30 6.87
CA LYS A 212 32.45 1.46 7.65
C LYS A 212 32.31 0.82 9.02
N ASP A 213 33.32 0.02 9.38
CA ASP A 213 33.57 -0.44 10.74
C ASP A 213 34.95 0.07 11.18
N LEU A 214 34.95 0.83 12.27
CA LEU A 214 36.14 1.27 12.97
C LEU A 214 36.07 0.72 14.39
N THR A 215 36.72 -0.41 14.61
CA THR A 215 36.92 -0.99 15.95
C THR A 215 38.41 -0.95 16.31
N PHE A 216 38.73 -0.33 17.45
CA PHE A 216 40.10 -0.21 17.93
C PHE A 216 40.57 -1.54 18.54
N SER A 217 41.73 -2.05 18.13
CA SER A 217 42.43 -3.15 18.82
C SER A 217 43.61 -2.68 19.66
N SER A 218 43.97 -1.39 19.57
CA SER A 218 45.12 -0.77 20.24
C SER A 218 44.88 0.73 20.37
N SER A 219 45.49 1.40 21.35
CA SER A 219 45.32 2.84 21.63
C SER A 219 45.97 3.79 20.62
N LYS A 220 46.79 3.31 19.67
CA LYS A 220 47.45 4.16 18.66
C LYS A 220 46.58 4.28 17.39
N PRO A 221 46.08 5.49 17.05
CA PRO A 221 45.42 5.73 15.78
C PRO A 221 46.43 5.74 14.63
N GLY A 222 46.06 5.19 13.48
CA GLY A 222 46.85 5.22 12.26
C GLY A 222 46.47 6.41 11.35
N THR A 223 47.23 6.59 10.28
CA THR A 223 46.94 7.61 9.27
C THR A 223 45.69 7.26 8.47
N VAL A 224 44.77 8.22 8.35
CA VAL A 224 43.57 8.09 7.53
C VAL A 224 43.93 8.02 6.05
N LYS A 225 43.38 7.04 5.34
CA LYS A 225 43.54 6.88 3.88
C LYS A 225 42.16 6.80 3.21
N TYR A 226 42.05 7.39 2.02
CA TYR A 226 40.82 7.36 1.23
C TYR A 226 40.96 6.41 0.05
N ARG A 227 39.95 5.58 -0.18
CA ARG A 227 39.84 4.69 -1.34
C ARG A 227 39.02 5.40 -2.42
N SER A 228 39.44 5.24 -3.67
CA SER A 228 38.88 5.96 -4.82
C SER A 228 37.60 5.35 -5.40
N HIS A 229 37.15 4.19 -4.90
CA HIS A 229 35.95 3.50 -5.38
C HIS A 229 35.12 2.97 -4.21
N TYR A 230 33.79 2.95 -4.36
CA TYR A 230 32.90 2.54 -3.28
C TYR A 230 33.00 1.04 -2.97
N LYS A 231 33.37 0.18 -3.93
CA LYS A 231 33.53 -1.28 -3.73
C LYS A 231 34.57 -1.65 -2.67
N ALA A 232 35.43 -0.69 -2.30
CA ALA A 232 36.41 -0.85 -1.22
C ALA A 232 35.76 -1.12 0.15
N ILE A 233 34.45 -0.85 0.34
CA ILE A 233 33.71 -1.23 1.56
C ILE A 233 33.79 -2.73 1.87
N SER A 234 34.12 -3.56 0.88
CA SER A 234 34.37 -5.00 1.08
C SER A 234 35.55 -5.32 1.99
N ASP A 235 36.59 -4.48 1.97
CA ASP A 235 37.90 -4.78 2.56
C ASP A 235 38.55 -3.58 3.26
N LEU A 236 37.79 -2.53 3.57
CA LEU A 236 38.32 -1.34 4.26
C LEU A 236 39.07 -1.73 5.53
N LYS A 237 40.36 -1.41 5.56
CA LYS A 237 41.18 -1.49 6.78
C LYS A 237 40.69 -0.48 7.81
N ARG A 238 41.12 -0.66 9.07
CA ARG A 238 40.71 0.17 10.21
C ARG A 238 40.70 1.68 9.91
N PHE A 239 41.76 2.23 9.31
CA PHE A 239 41.89 3.66 9.02
C PHE A 239 41.69 4.00 7.52
N GLU A 240 41.12 3.09 6.74
CA GLU A 240 40.71 3.35 5.36
C GLU A 240 39.22 3.70 5.29
N PHE A 241 38.88 4.67 4.44
CA PHE A 241 37.52 5.17 4.27
C PHE A 241 37.22 5.37 2.78
N ILE A 242 35.95 5.27 2.42
CA ILE A 242 35.45 5.88 1.18
C ILE A 242 35.01 7.30 1.51
N ASP A 243 35.19 8.26 0.61
CA ASP A 243 34.76 9.63 0.87
C ASP A 243 33.31 9.87 0.41
N ARG A 244 32.83 11.11 0.54
CA ARG A 244 31.48 11.50 0.11
C ARG A 244 31.21 11.22 -1.37
N ALA A 245 32.19 11.40 -2.26
CA ALA A 245 32.01 11.12 -3.69
C ALA A 245 31.77 9.64 -3.94
N GLN A 246 32.53 8.74 -3.31
CA GLN A 246 32.26 7.29 -3.41
C GLN A 246 30.95 6.90 -2.72
N LEU A 247 30.60 7.52 -1.58
CA LEU A 247 29.31 7.26 -0.95
C LEU A 247 28.13 7.76 -1.81
N LYS A 248 28.31 8.86 -2.55
CA LYS A 248 27.36 9.35 -3.56
C LYS A 248 27.22 8.36 -4.72
N GLN A 249 28.32 7.82 -5.22
CA GLN A 249 28.27 6.80 -6.26
C GLN A 249 27.52 5.55 -5.76
N LEU A 250 27.81 5.09 -4.54
CA LEU A 250 27.04 4.00 -3.93
C LEU A 250 25.56 4.36 -3.80
N LYS A 251 25.20 5.60 -3.47
CA LYS A 251 23.79 6.05 -3.41
C LYS A 251 23.11 5.98 -4.78
N GLN A 252 23.83 6.36 -5.84
CA GLN A 252 23.32 6.36 -7.21
C GLN A 252 23.11 4.94 -7.72
N GLU A 253 24.03 4.03 -7.42
CA GLU A 253 23.97 2.66 -7.90
C GLU A 253 23.17 1.73 -6.97
N MET A 254 23.12 1.97 -5.65
CA MET A 254 22.37 1.14 -4.68
C MET A 254 20.98 1.66 -4.37
N GLY A 255 20.72 2.95 -4.59
CA GLY A 255 19.43 3.55 -4.25
C GLY A 255 19.20 3.81 -2.75
N PHE A 256 20.14 3.53 -1.84
CA PHE A 256 19.88 3.59 -0.39
C PHE A 256 19.25 4.90 0.10
N THR A 257 18.32 4.84 1.05
CA THR A 257 17.56 6.02 1.51
C THR A 257 17.63 6.24 3.02
N GLN A 258 18.32 5.37 3.74
CA GLN A 258 18.60 5.54 5.16
C GLN A 258 20.08 5.42 5.51
N LEU A 259 20.48 6.12 6.57
CA LEU A 259 21.76 5.97 7.25
C LEU A 259 21.53 5.48 8.67
N ARG A 260 22.45 4.67 9.19
CA ARG A 260 22.49 4.30 10.61
C ARG A 260 23.89 4.46 11.15
N TYR A 261 23.98 5.22 12.24
CA TYR A 261 25.22 5.51 12.94
C TYR A 261 25.23 4.81 14.28
N TYR A 262 26.33 4.14 14.55
CA TYR A 262 26.60 3.47 15.81
C TYR A 262 27.95 3.95 16.34
N CYS A 263 28.04 4.23 17.64
CA CYS A 263 29.31 4.21 18.32
C CYS A 263 29.17 3.80 19.78
N ARG A 264 30.25 3.21 20.30
CA ARG A 264 30.41 2.87 21.71
C ARG A 264 31.85 3.14 22.11
N LYS A 265 32.01 3.82 23.24
CA LYS A 265 33.31 4.12 23.83
C LYS A 265 33.34 3.67 25.28
N ALA A 266 34.30 2.83 25.63
CA ALA A 266 34.40 2.20 26.94
C ALA A 266 34.52 3.22 28.06
N SER A 267 35.30 4.30 27.86
CA SER A 267 35.45 5.38 28.86
C SER A 267 34.18 6.17 29.11
N VAL A 268 33.23 6.15 28.18
CA VAL A 268 31.95 6.87 28.25
C VAL A 268 30.87 5.99 28.86
N GLY A 269 30.96 4.67 28.65
CA GLY A 269 30.01 3.68 29.16
C GLY A 269 28.62 3.77 28.54
N ARG A 270 28.45 4.48 27.42
CA ARG A 270 27.16 4.66 26.72
C ARG A 270 27.29 4.30 25.24
N VAL A 271 26.16 3.93 24.65
CA VAL A 271 26.01 3.66 23.23
C VAL A 271 25.26 4.82 22.58
N PHE A 272 25.78 5.31 21.47
CA PHE A 272 25.06 6.15 20.52
C PHE A 272 24.61 5.27 19.35
N HIS A 273 23.31 5.11 19.15
CA HIS A 273 22.77 4.28 18.08
C HIS A 273 21.50 4.89 17.50
N ILE A 274 21.62 5.48 16.32
CA ILE A 274 20.50 6.13 15.65
C ILE A 274 20.43 5.71 14.18
N MET A 275 19.23 5.77 13.62
CA MET A 275 19.01 5.71 12.18
C MET A 275 18.22 6.92 11.72
N THR A 276 18.39 7.36 10.48
CA THR A 276 17.55 8.39 9.90
C THR A 276 16.09 7.92 9.85
N ALA A 277 15.16 8.81 10.15
CA ALA A 277 13.73 8.52 10.19
C ALA A 277 13.20 8.22 8.78
N LYS A 278 12.13 7.42 8.69
CA LYS A 278 11.44 7.08 7.45
C LYS A 278 10.45 8.19 7.07
N ASN A 279 10.93 9.43 6.95
CA ASN A 279 10.15 10.63 6.65
C ASN A 279 11.02 11.66 5.90
N ASP A 280 10.40 12.75 5.43
CA ASP A 280 11.08 13.78 4.64
C ASP A 280 12.31 14.36 5.34
N LEU A 281 12.23 14.60 6.65
CA LEU A 281 13.36 15.12 7.44
C LEU A 281 14.53 14.14 7.49
N GLY A 282 14.25 12.83 7.59
CA GLY A 282 15.27 11.80 7.55
C GLY A 282 15.94 11.68 6.19
N TYR A 283 15.18 11.79 5.10
CA TYR A 283 15.76 11.83 3.76
C TYR A 283 16.58 13.08 3.51
N ASP A 284 16.15 14.24 4.03
CA ASP A 284 16.97 15.45 4.01
C ASP A 284 18.31 15.25 4.73
N ALA A 285 18.31 14.53 5.85
CA ALA A 285 19.55 14.17 6.54
C ALA A 285 20.45 13.30 5.68
N VAL A 286 19.90 12.30 4.96
CA VAL A 286 20.69 11.51 4.00
C VAL A 286 21.26 12.40 2.89
N ARG A 287 20.44 13.24 2.26
CA ARG A 287 20.89 14.19 1.21
C ARG A 287 22.01 15.09 1.70
N TYR A 288 21.94 15.58 2.93
CA TYR A 288 22.97 16.41 3.55
C TYR A 288 24.34 15.74 3.57
N PHE A 289 24.43 14.43 3.83
CA PHE A 289 25.70 13.71 3.85
C PHE A 289 26.25 13.37 2.46
N ILE A 290 25.40 13.35 1.44
CA ILE A 290 25.75 12.90 0.08
C ILE A 290 26.03 14.06 -0.87
N ILE A 291 25.26 15.15 -0.80
CA ILE A 291 25.31 16.25 -1.76
C ILE A 291 26.23 17.36 -1.23
N SER A 292 27.17 17.81 -2.06
CA SER A 292 28.18 18.82 -1.69
C SER A 292 27.56 20.14 -1.17
N ASN A 293 26.51 20.65 -1.83
CA ASN A 293 25.89 21.95 -1.54
C ASN A 293 24.50 21.83 -0.89
N SER A 294 24.21 20.72 -0.20
CA SER A 294 22.92 20.54 0.47
C SER A 294 22.75 21.51 1.64
N PRO A 295 21.56 22.12 1.82
CA PRO A 295 21.26 22.91 3.01
C PRO A 295 21.35 22.05 4.27
N TYR A 296 21.55 22.70 5.41
CA TYR A 296 21.59 22.01 6.70
C TYR A 296 20.27 21.29 6.98
N ALA A 297 20.34 19.96 7.06
CA ALA A 297 19.19 19.15 7.46
C ALA A 297 18.84 19.41 8.92
N LYS A 298 17.54 19.47 9.24
CA LYS A 298 17.03 19.58 10.61
C LYS A 298 17.40 18.33 11.41
N ALA A 299 17.80 18.50 12.67
CA ALA A 299 18.17 17.39 13.53
C ALA A 299 16.94 16.71 14.17
N CYS A 300 16.18 17.42 15.01
CA CYS A 300 15.01 16.84 15.66
C CYS A 300 13.94 16.41 14.67
N GLY A 301 13.44 15.18 14.83
CA GLY A 301 12.44 14.56 13.96
C GLY A 301 13.00 13.86 12.72
N SER A 302 14.31 14.01 12.44
CA SER A 302 14.98 13.39 11.27
C SER A 302 15.62 12.04 11.56
N PHE A 303 15.60 11.58 12.81
CA PHE A 303 16.19 10.30 13.20
C PHE A 303 15.36 9.62 14.29
N VAL A 304 15.60 8.31 14.43
CA VAL A 304 15.03 7.44 15.45
C VAL A 304 16.19 6.87 16.27
N ARG A 305 16.02 6.83 17.59
CA ARG A 305 16.94 6.19 18.53
C ARG A 305 16.63 4.69 18.58
N LEU A 306 17.64 3.85 18.43
CA LEU A 306 17.47 2.40 18.54
C LEU A 306 17.39 1.97 20.02
N PRO A 307 16.84 0.78 20.32
CA PRO A 307 16.55 0.37 21.71
C PRO A 307 17.76 0.37 22.65
N ASP A 308 18.97 0.16 22.14
CA ASP A 308 20.23 0.15 22.89
C ASP A 308 20.88 1.54 23.01
N ASP A 309 20.30 2.59 22.41
CA ASP A 309 20.84 3.95 22.52
C ASP A 309 20.64 4.54 23.91
N GLN A 310 21.77 4.83 24.56
CA GLN A 310 21.82 5.46 25.88
C GLN A 310 22.46 6.85 25.81
N SER A 311 22.65 7.40 24.61
CA SER A 311 23.44 8.60 24.41
C SER A 311 22.71 9.85 24.87
N ARG A 312 23.43 10.76 25.52
CA ARG A 312 22.87 12.10 25.80
C ARG A 312 22.84 12.96 24.55
N LEU A 313 23.75 12.68 23.60
CA LEU A 313 23.80 13.33 22.31
C LEU A 313 22.49 13.16 21.55
N ALA A 314 22.00 11.92 21.37
CA ALA A 314 20.73 11.68 20.67
C ALA A 314 19.50 12.19 21.45
N ALA A 315 19.55 12.19 22.78
CA ALA A 315 18.48 12.76 23.61
C ALA A 315 18.32 14.29 23.47
N ASN A 316 19.31 15.00 22.91
CA ASN A 316 19.35 16.47 22.86
C ASN A 316 19.51 17.01 21.44
N CYS A 317 18.72 16.51 20.48
CA CYS A 317 18.77 16.90 19.06
C CYS A 317 18.70 18.41 18.81
N ALA A 318 17.98 19.18 19.63
CA ALA A 318 17.85 20.62 19.46
C ALA A 318 19.19 21.34 19.68
N LYS A 319 20.12 20.72 20.40
CA LYS A 319 21.47 21.23 20.67
C LYS A 319 22.46 20.91 19.54
N TRP A 320 22.04 20.19 18.50
CA TRP A 320 22.93 19.84 17.41
C TRP A 320 23.17 21.03 16.49
N GLY A 321 24.39 21.10 15.96
CA GLY A 321 24.74 22.01 14.88
C GLY A 321 25.50 23.24 15.35
N HIS A 322 26.35 23.74 14.46
CA HIS A 322 27.02 25.02 14.60
C HIS A 322 27.11 25.71 13.24
N ASN A 323 26.74 26.99 13.17
CA ASN A 323 26.88 27.81 11.97
C ASN A 323 27.48 29.18 12.31
N SER A 324 28.68 29.47 11.79
CA SER A 324 29.33 30.79 11.84
C SER A 324 29.22 31.50 13.20
N GLY A 325 29.52 30.80 14.30
CA GLY A 325 29.49 31.32 15.68
C GLY A 325 28.22 31.01 16.47
N SER A 326 27.15 30.58 15.80
CA SER A 326 25.89 30.15 16.45
C SER A 326 25.89 28.65 16.70
N SER A 327 25.82 28.24 17.97
CA SER A 327 25.65 26.84 18.40
C SER A 327 24.18 26.49 18.65
N PHE A 328 23.84 25.20 18.70
CA PHE A 328 22.51 24.70 19.08
C PHE A 328 21.40 25.08 18.09
N ILE A 329 21.70 24.97 16.80
CA ILE A 329 20.81 25.42 15.71
C ILE A 329 19.82 24.35 15.24
N ASN A 330 19.72 23.22 15.95
CA ASN A 330 18.88 22.07 15.58
C ASN A 330 19.18 21.54 14.16
N LYS A 331 20.46 21.42 13.81
CA LYS A 331 20.93 20.95 12.49
C LYS A 331 21.99 19.86 12.59
N TRP A 332 22.07 19.02 11.58
CA TRP A 332 23.19 18.07 11.42
C TRP A 332 24.51 18.79 11.12
N GLY A 333 25.62 18.23 11.60
CA GLY A 333 26.97 18.70 11.27
C GLY A 333 27.36 20.09 11.79
N SER A 334 28.26 20.77 11.07
CA SER A 334 28.82 22.08 11.42
C SER A 334 29.21 22.84 10.14
N SER A 335 29.16 24.18 10.14
CA SER A 335 29.64 25.07 9.06
C SER A 335 31.07 24.81 8.62
N THR A 336 31.88 24.24 9.51
CA THR A 336 33.27 23.86 9.22
C THR A 336 33.40 22.51 8.50
N ASN A 337 32.28 21.82 8.23
CA ASN A 337 32.23 20.44 7.76
C ASN A 337 31.54 20.30 6.38
N VAL A 338 32.00 21.07 5.40
CA VAL A 338 31.41 21.08 4.04
C VAL A 338 32.14 20.17 3.03
N GLY A 339 33.23 19.50 3.43
CA GLY A 339 34.11 18.75 2.54
C GLY A 339 33.77 17.27 2.30
N GLN A 340 34.69 16.54 1.65
CA GLN A 340 34.55 15.11 1.31
C GLN A 340 34.43 14.18 2.53
N GLN A 341 34.79 14.67 3.73
CA GLN A 341 34.82 13.89 4.98
C GLN A 341 33.52 13.96 5.78
N ARG A 342 32.51 14.70 5.29
CA ARG A 342 31.25 15.00 6.01
C ARG A 342 30.55 13.78 6.63
N PRO A 343 30.53 12.58 6.00
CA PRO A 343 29.89 11.40 6.60
C PRO A 343 30.57 10.85 7.87
N TYR A 344 31.80 11.29 8.19
CA TYR A 344 32.60 10.74 9.28
C TYR A 344 33.13 11.80 10.26
N LYS A 345 33.23 13.04 9.79
CA LYS A 345 33.71 14.18 10.57
C LYS A 345 32.54 14.88 11.21
N LYS A 346 32.55 15.13 12.53
CA LYS A 346 31.53 15.91 13.27
C LYS A 346 30.10 15.68 12.75
N VAL A 347 29.72 14.41 12.60
CA VAL A 347 28.43 14.01 11.99
C VAL A 347 27.29 14.62 12.80
N VAL A 348 27.42 14.50 14.12
CA VAL A 348 26.59 15.16 15.11
C VAL A 348 27.48 16.00 16.00
N TYR A 349 27.16 17.29 16.12
CA TYR A 349 28.00 18.25 16.81
C TYR A 349 27.22 19.02 17.87
N TRP A 350 27.51 18.76 19.15
CA TRP A 350 27.07 19.57 20.27
C TRP A 350 28.30 20.31 20.83
N HIS A 351 28.49 21.55 20.38
CA HIS A 351 29.67 22.39 20.62
C HIS A 351 30.18 22.32 22.07
N GLY A 352 31.44 21.91 22.23
CA GLY A 352 32.16 21.86 23.52
C GLY A 352 31.62 20.85 24.52
N LYS A 353 30.67 19.99 24.12
CA LYS A 353 30.01 19.04 25.02
C LYS A 353 30.16 17.60 24.52
N ARG A 354 29.59 17.28 23.36
CA ARG A 354 29.43 15.89 22.88
C ARG A 354 29.39 15.82 21.36
N GLU A 355 30.08 14.85 20.78
CA GLU A 355 30.17 14.72 19.33
C GLU A 355 30.08 13.26 18.89
N PHE A 356 29.63 13.06 17.65
CA PHE A 356 29.92 11.86 16.89
C PHE A 356 30.99 12.21 15.88
N TYR A 357 32.21 11.70 16.08
CA TYR A 357 33.33 12.02 15.22
C TYR A 357 34.21 10.78 15.05
N MET A 358 34.12 10.14 13.88
CA MET A 358 34.84 8.90 13.56
C MET A 358 36.28 9.15 13.04
N LEU A 359 36.59 10.36 12.58
CA LEU A 359 37.82 10.66 11.85
C LEU A 359 38.79 11.52 12.68
N ASN A 360 40.00 11.04 12.95
CA ASN A 360 41.06 11.71 13.74
C ASN A 360 40.76 11.96 15.23
N GLU A 361 39.57 12.43 15.61
CA GLU A 361 39.24 12.78 16.99
C GLU A 361 38.62 11.61 17.77
N TYR A 362 37.87 10.71 17.11
CA TYR A 362 37.31 9.50 17.74
C TYR A 362 36.42 9.80 18.96
N MET A 363 35.49 10.75 18.78
CA MET A 363 34.52 11.14 19.80
C MET A 363 33.22 10.34 19.63
N CYS A 364 32.63 9.95 20.75
CA CYS A 364 31.39 9.18 20.80
C CYS A 364 30.56 9.57 22.03
N ASP A 365 29.56 10.45 21.84
CA ASP A 365 28.74 10.98 22.94
C ASP A 365 29.59 11.62 24.06
N ASP A 366 30.74 12.17 23.67
CA ASP A 366 31.73 12.85 24.50
C ASP A 366 32.48 13.93 23.69
N ASN A 367 33.39 14.66 24.33
CA ASN A 367 34.27 15.67 23.72
C ASN A 367 35.75 15.36 23.97
N VAL A 368 36.08 14.10 24.24
CA VAL A 368 37.44 13.65 24.58
C VAL A 368 38.02 12.90 23.40
N SER A 369 39.13 13.38 22.87
CA SER A 369 39.76 12.75 21.72
C SER A 369 40.40 11.40 22.07
N GLY A 370 40.46 10.51 21.08
CA GLY A 370 41.14 9.22 21.16
C GLY A 370 40.23 8.03 21.43
N GLY A 371 40.68 6.86 20.95
CA GLY A 371 40.04 5.57 21.15
C GLY A 371 40.96 4.57 21.86
N LYS A 372 40.35 3.65 22.62
CA LYS A 372 40.99 2.53 23.30
C LYS A 372 40.54 1.22 22.68
N ALA A 373 41.25 0.14 22.97
CA ALA A 373 40.87 -1.20 22.50
C ALA A 373 39.42 -1.52 22.89
N GLY A 374 38.62 -1.96 21.92
CA GLY A 374 37.18 -2.23 22.05
C GLY A 374 36.26 -1.07 21.67
N ASP A 375 36.77 0.17 21.58
CA ASP A 375 35.96 1.30 21.12
C ASP A 375 35.59 1.14 19.65
N THR A 376 34.34 1.43 19.33
CA THR A 376 33.72 1.06 18.05
C THR A 376 32.91 2.21 17.47
N TRP A 377 33.03 2.45 16.16
CA TRP A 377 32.16 3.30 15.36
C TRP A 377 31.77 2.57 14.09
N LYS A 378 30.49 2.64 13.70
CA LYS A 378 30.00 2.05 12.46
C LYS A 378 29.06 2.98 11.71
N LEU A 379 29.11 2.87 10.37
CA LEU A 379 28.17 3.50 9.45
C LEU A 379 27.54 2.40 8.59
N PHE A 380 26.21 2.38 8.56
CA PHE A 380 25.42 1.52 7.69
C PHE A 380 24.52 2.34 6.78
N VAL A 381 24.15 1.75 5.64
CA VAL A 381 23.14 2.27 4.71
C VAL A 381 22.08 1.22 4.44
N ARG A 382 20.86 1.63 4.14
CA ARG A 382 19.77 0.71 3.77
C ARG A 382 18.89 1.31 2.69
N VAL A 383 18.50 0.47 1.74
CA VAL A 383 17.47 0.80 0.75
C VAL A 383 16.12 0.62 1.43
N LEU A 384 15.26 1.63 1.36
CA LEU A 384 13.84 1.44 1.62
C LEU A 384 13.08 1.80 0.35
N PRO A 385 11.97 1.10 0.04
CA PRO A 385 11.08 1.56 -1.01
C PRO A 385 10.64 2.98 -0.68
N VAL A 386 10.73 3.88 -1.65
CA VAL A 386 10.55 5.33 -1.47
C VAL A 386 9.15 5.69 -0.93
N CYS A 387 8.17 4.81 -1.13
CA CYS A 387 6.82 4.91 -0.59
C CYS A 387 6.65 4.42 0.86
N ALA A 388 7.63 3.73 1.44
CA ALA A 388 7.56 3.23 2.83
C ALA A 388 7.47 4.34 3.88
N SER A 389 7.82 5.57 3.52
CA SER A 389 7.67 6.76 4.36
C SER A 389 6.31 7.45 4.24
N SER A 390 5.38 6.89 3.45
CA SER A 390 4.10 7.51 3.11
C SER A 390 4.25 9.00 2.74
N PRO A 391 5.08 9.33 1.73
CA PRO A 391 5.45 10.71 1.43
C PRO A 391 4.29 11.58 0.92
N CYS A 392 3.20 10.96 0.45
CA CYS A 392 2.05 11.67 -0.09
C CYS A 392 1.09 12.09 1.03
N GLN A 393 0.88 13.39 1.18
CA GLN A 393 0.03 14.01 2.18
C GLN A 393 -1.44 13.97 1.77
N ASN A 394 -2.33 14.32 2.70
CA ASN A 394 -3.77 14.48 2.46
C ASN A 394 -4.46 13.27 1.80
N GLY A 395 -3.91 12.08 2.05
CA GLY A 395 -4.41 10.82 1.52
C GLY A 395 -4.12 10.61 0.03
N GLY A 396 -3.10 11.26 -0.52
CA GLY A 396 -2.56 10.94 -1.85
C GLY A 396 -1.94 9.54 -1.89
N THR A 397 -1.90 8.93 -3.08
CA THR A 397 -1.34 7.60 -3.29
C THR A 397 0.10 7.71 -3.78
N CYS A 398 1.02 6.98 -3.15
CA CYS A 398 2.41 6.93 -3.60
C CYS A 398 2.59 5.84 -4.66
N GLY A 399 2.95 6.23 -5.88
CA GLY A 399 3.36 5.33 -6.95
C GLY A 399 4.89 5.23 -6.99
N ILE A 400 5.41 4.00 -7.10
CA ILE A 400 6.84 3.76 -7.32
C ILE A 400 7.07 3.78 -8.83
N ASP A 401 8.03 4.57 -9.29
CA ASP A 401 8.54 4.46 -10.66
C ASP A 401 9.61 3.36 -10.67
N GLU A 402 9.24 2.20 -11.19
CA GLU A 402 10.09 1.00 -11.29
C GLU A 402 11.36 1.23 -12.13
N CYS A 403 11.42 2.29 -12.94
CA CYS A 403 12.54 2.59 -13.82
C CYS A 403 13.57 3.55 -13.23
N THR A 404 13.21 4.33 -12.19
CA THR A 404 14.06 5.45 -11.71
C THR A 404 14.34 5.46 -10.21
N ASP A 405 13.88 4.45 -9.46
CA ASP A 405 13.90 4.44 -7.98
C ASP A 405 13.31 5.74 -7.39
N SER A 406 12.39 6.38 -8.12
CA SER A 406 11.69 7.59 -7.72
C SER A 406 10.24 7.28 -7.37
N TYR A 407 9.53 8.27 -6.83
CA TYR A 407 8.12 8.13 -6.54
C TYR A 407 7.36 9.36 -7.01
N GLU A 408 6.09 9.13 -7.33
CA GLU A 408 5.14 10.18 -7.67
C GLU A 408 3.93 10.09 -6.74
N CYS A 409 3.46 11.24 -6.28
CA CYS A 409 2.23 11.31 -5.50
C CYS A 409 1.03 11.62 -6.39
N LEU A 410 0.11 10.66 -6.46
CA LEU A 410 -1.20 10.85 -7.07
C LEU A 410 -2.13 11.53 -6.06
N CYS A 411 -2.39 12.82 -6.26
CA CYS A 411 -3.19 13.62 -5.34
C CYS A 411 -4.69 13.36 -5.46
N LYS A 412 -5.36 13.32 -4.31
CA LYS A 412 -6.82 13.32 -4.27
C LYS A 412 -7.38 14.63 -4.84
N PRO A 413 -8.59 14.62 -5.43
CA PRO A 413 -9.24 15.82 -5.95
C PRO A 413 -9.25 16.96 -4.93
N GLY A 414 -8.84 18.16 -5.36
CA GLY A 414 -8.74 19.33 -4.50
C GLY A 414 -7.37 19.54 -3.83
N TYR A 415 -6.43 18.59 -3.99
CA TYR A 415 -5.04 18.74 -3.56
C TYR A 415 -4.07 18.72 -4.74
N ILE A 416 -3.02 19.53 -4.65
CA ILE A 416 -1.93 19.66 -5.63
C ILE A 416 -0.58 19.77 -4.89
N GLY A 417 0.51 19.77 -5.65
CA GLY A 417 1.88 19.81 -5.13
C GLY A 417 2.57 18.45 -5.24
N GLN A 418 3.90 18.45 -5.14
CA GLN A 418 4.71 17.23 -5.32
C GLN A 418 4.35 16.15 -4.28
N TYR A 419 3.88 16.56 -3.11
CA TYR A 419 3.50 15.70 -2.00
C TYR A 419 2.01 15.83 -1.66
N CYS A 420 1.19 16.41 -2.54
CA CYS A 420 -0.24 16.69 -2.28
C CYS A 420 -0.48 17.60 -1.06
N GLU A 421 0.49 18.45 -0.74
CA GLU A 421 0.52 19.31 0.45
C GLU A 421 -0.39 20.54 0.32
N THR A 422 -0.76 20.93 -0.90
CA THR A 422 -1.49 22.17 -1.17
C THR A 422 -2.95 21.89 -1.47
N TRP A 423 -3.87 22.43 -0.68
CA TRP A 423 -5.30 22.44 -0.99
C TRP A 423 -5.62 23.56 -1.98
N PHE A 424 -6.29 23.26 -3.10
CA PHE A 424 -6.69 24.21 -4.14
C PHE A 424 -8.21 24.48 -4.19
N GLY A 425 -8.98 24.10 -3.16
CA GLY A 425 -10.41 24.42 -3.10
C GLY A 425 -10.69 25.85 -2.61
N GLY A 426 -11.47 26.63 -3.37
CA GLY A 426 -11.87 28.02 -3.03
C GLY A 426 -13.14 28.49 -3.76
N TRP A 427 -13.64 29.69 -3.41
CA TRP A 427 -14.79 30.32 -4.07
C TRP A 427 -14.33 31.35 -5.10
N THR A 428 -14.70 31.18 -6.36
CA THR A 428 -14.51 32.19 -7.40
C THR A 428 -15.72 33.13 -7.43
N GLN A 429 -15.51 34.41 -7.13
CA GLN A 429 -16.57 35.42 -7.22
C GLN A 429 -16.90 35.69 -8.69
N ILE A 430 -18.13 35.39 -9.10
CA ILE A 430 -18.59 35.62 -10.48
C ILE A 430 -19.41 36.90 -10.65
N ARG A 431 -19.86 37.49 -9.54
CA ARG A 431 -20.64 38.73 -9.52
C ARG A 431 -20.53 39.43 -8.17
N ASP A 432 -20.33 40.74 -8.21
CA ASP A 432 -20.49 41.65 -7.07
C ASP A 432 -21.40 42.81 -7.48
N VAL A 433 -22.44 43.10 -6.70
CA VAL A 433 -23.36 44.20 -6.97
C VAL A 433 -23.63 44.97 -5.69
N THR A 434 -23.30 46.26 -5.71
CA THR A 434 -23.72 47.21 -4.69
C THR A 434 -24.57 48.28 -5.36
N LEU A 435 -25.86 48.34 -5.02
CA LEU A 435 -26.80 49.33 -5.56
C LEU A 435 -26.69 50.64 -4.77
N THR A 436 -26.53 51.75 -5.48
CA THR A 436 -26.48 53.11 -4.90
C THR A 436 -27.75 53.93 -5.16
N GLY A 437 -28.73 53.37 -5.86
CA GLY A 437 -30.02 53.99 -6.20
C GLY A 437 -30.94 53.03 -6.96
N PRO A 438 -32.18 53.44 -7.29
CA PRO A 438 -33.09 52.63 -8.09
C PRO A 438 -32.54 52.39 -9.51
N PRO A 439 -32.83 51.25 -10.14
CA PRO A 439 -32.36 50.95 -11.48
C PRO A 439 -32.89 51.96 -12.50
N THR A 440 -31.99 52.62 -13.22
CA THR A 440 -32.30 53.61 -14.25
C THR A 440 -32.27 53.02 -15.67
N SER A 441 -31.81 51.78 -15.84
CA SER A 441 -31.69 51.08 -17.13
C SER A 441 -32.04 49.59 -17.05
N GLY A 442 -32.31 48.97 -18.19
CA GLY A 442 -32.53 47.53 -18.32
C GLY A 442 -31.26 46.67 -18.12
N PHE A 443 -31.44 45.36 -18.02
CA PHE A 443 -30.34 44.40 -17.85
C PHE A 443 -29.66 44.03 -19.17
N THR A 444 -28.33 43.89 -19.15
CA THR A 444 -27.53 43.39 -20.28
C THR A 444 -26.99 42.00 -19.98
N LEU A 445 -27.07 41.09 -20.95
CA LEU A 445 -26.69 39.69 -20.81
C LEU A 445 -25.53 39.33 -21.74
N TYR A 446 -24.50 38.64 -21.22
CA TYR A 446 -23.33 38.19 -21.96
C TYR A 446 -23.21 36.66 -21.95
N THR A 447 -23.03 36.05 -23.12
CA THR A 447 -22.79 34.59 -23.23
C THR A 447 -21.35 34.19 -22.94
N ASN A 448 -20.39 35.11 -23.00
CA ASN A 448 -18.99 34.82 -22.73
C ASN A 448 -18.67 35.02 -21.23
N TYR A 449 -18.35 33.93 -20.53
CA TYR A 449 -18.03 33.99 -19.10
C TYR A 449 -16.81 34.84 -18.76
N ARG A 450 -15.89 35.07 -19.71
CA ARG A 450 -14.70 35.91 -19.47
C ARG A 450 -15.07 37.34 -19.09
N LYS A 451 -16.29 37.77 -19.36
CA LYS A 451 -16.84 39.07 -18.90
C LYS A 451 -16.92 39.21 -17.39
N ILE A 452 -16.90 38.12 -16.61
CA ILE A 452 -16.92 38.13 -15.14
C ILE A 452 -15.85 39.08 -14.54
N SER A 453 -14.70 39.23 -15.19
CA SER A 453 -13.65 40.14 -14.73
C SER A 453 -13.99 41.63 -14.84
N ASN A 454 -15.01 42.00 -15.62
CA ASN A 454 -15.39 43.38 -15.88
C ASN A 454 -16.88 43.52 -16.25
N LEU A 455 -17.78 43.18 -15.32
CA LEU A 455 -19.22 43.37 -15.47
C LEU A 455 -19.66 44.70 -14.84
N GLY A 456 -20.43 45.49 -15.61
CA GLY A 456 -21.16 46.65 -15.09
C GLY A 456 -22.28 46.28 -14.11
N ILE A 457 -22.87 47.26 -13.42
CA ILE A 457 -23.84 47.06 -12.31
C ILE A 457 -25.10 46.27 -12.75
N TYR A 458 -25.55 46.42 -14.01
CA TYR A 458 -26.72 45.72 -14.57
C TYR A 458 -26.36 44.67 -15.62
N GLU A 459 -25.11 44.20 -15.62
CA GLU A 459 -24.60 43.22 -16.57
C GLU A 459 -24.42 41.85 -15.92
N PHE A 460 -24.81 40.80 -16.62
CA PHE A 460 -24.74 39.41 -16.14
C PHE A 460 -24.23 38.48 -17.23
N VAL A 461 -23.53 37.42 -16.82
CA VAL A 461 -23.23 36.30 -17.72
C VAL A 461 -24.47 35.41 -17.82
N THR A 462 -24.80 34.84 -18.97
CA THR A 462 -25.98 33.97 -19.10
C THR A 462 -25.70 32.54 -18.64
N GLN A 463 -26.75 31.73 -18.49
CA GLN A 463 -26.60 30.30 -18.22
C GLN A 463 -25.62 29.58 -19.17
N PRO A 464 -25.66 29.78 -20.51
CA PRO A 464 -24.67 29.17 -21.40
C PRO A 464 -23.23 29.58 -21.10
N GLY A 465 -23.00 30.83 -20.70
CA GLY A 465 -21.68 31.28 -20.27
C GLY A 465 -21.22 30.59 -18.98
N LEU A 466 -22.11 30.48 -17.99
CA LEU A 466 -21.81 29.74 -16.76
C LEU A 466 -21.59 28.25 -17.01
N LEU A 467 -22.27 27.67 -17.99
CA LEU A 467 -22.06 26.28 -18.40
C LEU A 467 -20.65 26.08 -18.98
N GLN A 468 -20.22 26.99 -19.86
CA GLN A 468 -18.85 26.95 -20.38
C GLN A 468 -17.82 27.14 -19.25
N LEU A 469 -18.05 28.08 -18.32
CA LEU A 469 -17.18 28.25 -17.16
C LEU A 469 -17.10 26.98 -16.30
N LYS A 470 -18.22 26.25 -16.16
CA LYS A 470 -18.25 24.98 -15.44
C LYS A 470 -17.43 23.91 -16.16
N GLN A 471 -17.51 23.83 -17.48
CA GLN A 471 -16.71 22.90 -18.27
C GLN A 471 -15.21 23.19 -18.14
N ASP A 472 -14.83 24.47 -18.08
CA ASP A 472 -13.43 24.89 -18.01
C ASP A 472 -12.83 24.79 -16.58
N MET A 473 -13.63 25.02 -15.53
CA MET A 473 -13.17 25.08 -14.13
C MET A 473 -13.62 23.91 -13.25
N GLY A 474 -14.63 23.14 -13.67
CA GLY A 474 -15.13 21.98 -12.94
C GLY A 474 -15.84 22.29 -11.61
N PHE A 475 -16.40 23.50 -11.43
CA PHE A 475 -17.05 23.84 -10.16
C PHE A 475 -18.35 23.04 -9.93
N THR A 476 -18.58 22.65 -8.68
CA THR A 476 -19.70 21.77 -8.30
C THR A 476 -20.67 22.40 -7.31
N GLN A 477 -20.41 23.63 -6.88
CA GLN A 477 -21.26 24.35 -5.93
C GLN A 477 -21.51 25.78 -6.39
N LEU A 478 -22.65 26.32 -5.95
CA LEU A 478 -23.01 27.72 -6.08
C LEU A 478 -23.16 28.34 -4.71
N ARG A 479 -22.76 29.60 -4.58
CA ARG A 479 -22.92 30.40 -3.35
C ARG A 479 -23.63 31.68 -3.69
N TYR A 480 -24.68 31.96 -2.93
CA TYR A 480 -25.49 33.15 -3.08
C TYR A 480 -25.35 33.96 -1.79
N TYR A 481 -25.00 35.23 -1.97
CA TYR A 481 -24.90 36.19 -0.89
C TYR A 481 -25.70 37.42 -1.28
N CYS A 482 -26.48 37.94 -0.35
CA CYS A 482 -27.03 39.26 -0.47
C CYS A 482 -27.36 39.90 0.88
N ARG A 483 -27.20 41.22 0.95
CA ARG A 483 -27.56 42.04 2.10
C ARG A 483 -28.48 43.16 1.65
N LYS A 484 -29.67 43.27 2.22
CA LYS A 484 -30.62 44.35 1.93
C LYS A 484 -30.67 45.33 3.08
N ALA A 485 -30.04 46.49 2.88
CA ALA A 485 -29.88 47.52 3.91
C ALA A 485 -31.23 48.00 4.48
N SER A 486 -32.26 48.15 3.63
CA SER A 486 -33.57 48.66 4.06
C SER A 486 -34.31 47.78 5.07
N VAL A 487 -33.97 46.50 5.15
CA VAL A 487 -34.56 45.54 6.11
C VAL A 487 -33.52 44.94 7.06
N GLY A 488 -32.25 45.34 6.96
CA GLY A 488 -31.17 44.90 7.83
C GLY A 488 -30.82 43.40 7.78
N ARG A 489 -31.32 42.64 6.79
CA ARG A 489 -31.18 41.17 6.73
C ARG A 489 -30.18 40.73 5.66
N VAL A 490 -29.54 39.59 5.93
CA VAL A 490 -28.61 38.89 5.04
C VAL A 490 -29.19 37.56 4.61
N PHE A 491 -29.15 37.29 3.31
CA PHE A 491 -29.38 35.97 2.70
C PHE A 491 -28.02 35.40 2.29
N HIS A 492 -27.61 34.29 2.89
CA HIS A 492 -26.31 33.70 2.62
C HIS A 492 -26.34 32.18 2.67
N ILE A 493 -26.28 31.57 1.50
CA ILE A 493 -26.35 30.12 1.35
C ILE A 493 -25.34 29.61 0.34
N MET A 494 -25.00 28.34 0.46
CA MET A 494 -24.31 27.59 -0.58
C MET A 494 -25.03 26.28 -0.88
N THR A 495 -24.96 25.78 -2.11
CA THR A 495 -25.52 24.46 -2.41
C THR A 495 -24.83 23.38 -1.57
N ALA A 496 -25.60 22.40 -1.10
CA ALA A 496 -25.08 21.31 -0.28
C ALA A 496 -24.23 20.35 -1.13
N LYS A 497 -23.26 19.66 -0.50
CA LYS A 497 -22.47 18.61 -1.14
C LYS A 497 -23.20 17.26 -1.08
N ASN A 498 -24.40 17.23 -1.66
CA ASN A 498 -25.26 16.06 -1.77
C ASN A 498 -26.02 16.10 -3.11
N ASP A 499 -26.72 15.03 -3.44
CA ASP A 499 -27.41 14.91 -4.74
C ASP A 499 -28.36 16.08 -5.00
N SER A 500 -29.17 16.45 -3.99
CA SER A 500 -30.10 17.59 -4.10
C SER A 500 -29.38 18.93 -4.38
N GLY A 501 -28.21 19.17 -3.77
CA GLY A 501 -27.42 20.37 -4.03
C GLY A 501 -26.76 20.37 -5.40
N TYR A 502 -26.36 19.20 -5.91
CA TYR A 502 -25.89 19.06 -7.29
C TYR A 502 -27.00 19.26 -8.31
N ASP A 503 -28.23 18.81 -8.01
CA ASP A 503 -29.39 19.04 -8.87
C ASP A 503 -29.72 20.53 -9.03
N VAL A 504 -29.46 21.36 -8.01
CA VAL A 504 -29.57 22.82 -8.14
C VAL A 504 -28.59 23.35 -9.19
N VAL A 505 -27.33 22.90 -9.16
CA VAL A 505 -26.33 23.34 -10.15
C VAL A 505 -26.73 22.90 -11.55
N ARG A 506 -27.24 21.67 -11.72
CA ARG A 506 -27.76 21.18 -13.00
C ARG A 506 -28.95 22.00 -13.49
N TYR A 507 -29.91 22.29 -12.62
CA TYR A 507 -31.10 23.07 -12.97
C TYR A 507 -30.77 24.52 -13.36
N MET A 508 -29.87 25.16 -12.60
CA MET A 508 -29.47 26.54 -12.84
C MET A 508 -28.58 26.69 -14.08
N ILE A 509 -27.71 25.71 -14.35
CA ILE A 509 -26.59 25.87 -15.29
C ILE A 509 -26.59 24.88 -16.44
N GLU A 510 -27.08 23.65 -16.29
CA GLU A 510 -27.03 22.60 -17.32
C GLU A 510 -28.39 22.39 -18.03
N ASP A 511 -29.33 23.30 -17.81
CA ASP A 511 -30.68 23.33 -18.41
C ASP A 511 -31.53 22.07 -18.17
N ALA A 512 -31.55 21.59 -16.93
CA ALA A 512 -32.45 20.49 -16.54
C ALA A 512 -33.94 20.87 -16.75
N SER A 513 -34.72 19.91 -17.23
CA SER A 513 -36.15 20.09 -17.55
C SER A 513 -37.06 20.23 -16.34
N SER A 514 -36.59 19.84 -15.14
CA SER A 514 -37.35 19.91 -13.89
C SER A 514 -36.66 20.80 -12.85
N PRO A 515 -37.43 21.62 -12.10
CA PRO A 515 -36.91 22.41 -10.99
C PRO A 515 -36.36 21.55 -9.85
N ALA A 516 -35.18 21.90 -9.35
CA ALA A 516 -34.61 21.24 -8.17
C ALA A 516 -35.41 21.54 -6.90
N THR A 517 -35.47 20.57 -5.97
CA THR A 517 -36.08 20.75 -4.64
C THR A 517 -35.33 21.79 -3.82
N ALA A 518 -36.04 22.62 -3.07
CA ALA A 518 -35.45 23.70 -2.27
C ALA A 518 -34.88 23.22 -0.93
N CYS A 519 -35.64 22.46 -0.15
CA CYS A 519 -35.15 21.94 1.12
C CYS A 519 -34.09 20.85 0.92
N ASN A 520 -33.12 20.76 1.84
CA ASN A 520 -31.97 19.84 1.82
C ASN A 520 -30.95 20.06 0.69
N SER A 521 -31.19 20.99 -0.24
CA SER A 521 -30.30 21.27 -1.36
C SER A 521 -29.26 22.36 -1.08
N PHE A 522 -29.31 23.03 0.07
CA PHE A 522 -28.39 24.11 0.45
C PHE A 522 -28.07 24.09 1.94
N ILE A 523 -26.97 24.76 2.28
CA ILE A 523 -26.49 25.00 3.63
C ILE A 523 -26.57 26.50 3.90
N ARG A 524 -27.17 26.88 5.03
CA ARG A 524 -27.18 28.26 5.53
C ARG A 524 -25.82 28.59 6.12
N LEU A 525 -25.25 29.73 5.74
CA LEU A 525 -23.97 30.19 6.28
C LEU A 525 -24.18 31.00 7.57
N PRO A 526 -23.17 31.11 8.45
CA PRO A 526 -23.36 31.59 9.83
C PRO A 526 -23.99 32.98 9.98
N ASP A 527 -23.83 33.85 8.99
CA ASP A 527 -24.36 35.21 8.92
C ASP A 527 -25.74 35.31 8.25
N ASP A 528 -26.31 34.21 7.78
CA ASP A 528 -27.66 34.18 7.19
C ASP A 528 -28.74 34.44 8.24
N GLN A 529 -29.48 35.54 8.04
CA GLN A 529 -30.61 35.96 8.87
C GLN A 529 -31.92 36.00 8.05
N SER A 530 -31.93 35.33 6.90
CA SER A 530 -33.02 35.44 5.95
C SER A 530 -34.23 34.59 6.37
N LEU A 531 -35.41 35.17 6.25
CA LEU A 531 -36.67 34.41 6.37
C LEU A 531 -36.86 33.46 5.19
N LEU A 532 -36.28 33.83 4.04
CA LEU A 532 -36.29 33.04 2.82
C LEU A 532 -35.60 31.69 3.04
N ALA A 533 -34.33 31.66 3.48
CA ALA A 533 -33.63 30.39 3.71
C ALA A 533 -34.22 29.56 4.85
N ALA A 534 -34.85 30.19 5.84
CA ALA A 534 -35.56 29.49 6.91
C ALA A 534 -36.87 28.80 6.45
N ASN A 535 -37.42 29.16 5.29
CA ASN A 535 -38.70 28.67 4.79
C ASN A 535 -38.57 28.03 3.39
N CYS A 536 -37.58 27.16 3.18
CA CYS A 536 -37.31 26.51 1.88
C CYS A 536 -38.54 25.81 1.27
N ALA A 537 -39.43 25.23 2.08
CA ALA A 537 -40.62 24.55 1.59
C ALA A 537 -41.62 25.49 0.88
N LYS A 538 -41.51 26.80 1.13
CA LYS A 538 -42.35 27.83 0.50
C LYS A 538 -41.72 28.41 -0.76
N TRP A 539 -40.59 27.87 -1.21
CA TRP A 539 -39.93 28.36 -2.40
C TRP A 539 -40.65 27.93 -3.67
N GLY A 540 -40.50 28.74 -4.71
CA GLY A 540 -40.83 28.37 -6.08
C GLY A 540 -42.20 28.82 -6.55
N PHE A 541 -42.28 28.97 -7.87
CA PHE A 541 -43.51 29.22 -8.62
C PHE A 541 -43.52 28.34 -9.86
N GLN A 542 -44.55 27.51 -10.00
CA GLN A 542 -44.72 26.61 -11.15
C GLN A 542 -46.15 26.67 -11.66
N ASN A 543 -46.32 26.93 -12.95
CA ASN A 543 -47.61 26.87 -13.66
C ASN A 543 -48.76 27.62 -12.96
N GLY A 544 -48.49 28.79 -12.36
CA GLY A 544 -49.50 29.58 -11.65
C GLY A 544 -49.59 29.29 -10.14
N GLY A 545 -49.00 28.18 -9.67
CA GLY A 545 -48.94 27.80 -8.26
C GLY A 545 -47.72 28.40 -7.55
N THR A 546 -47.92 28.85 -6.31
CA THR A 546 -46.87 29.37 -5.42
C THR A 546 -46.52 28.34 -4.34
N ASN A 547 -45.36 28.49 -3.69
CA ASN A 547 -44.91 27.62 -2.59
C ASN A 547 -44.73 26.15 -3.01
N THR A 548 -44.09 25.93 -4.16
CA THR A 548 -43.95 24.61 -4.78
C THR A 548 -42.81 23.77 -4.18
N GLY A 549 -42.06 24.30 -3.20
CA GLY A 549 -40.91 23.65 -2.59
C GLY A 549 -39.71 23.52 -3.52
N THR A 550 -39.60 24.36 -4.56
CA THR A 550 -38.58 24.23 -5.62
C THR A 550 -37.82 25.53 -5.88
N TRP A 551 -36.65 25.43 -6.49
CA TRP A 551 -35.86 26.59 -6.92
C TRP A 551 -36.46 27.25 -8.17
N GLY A 552 -36.28 28.57 -8.28
CA GLY A 552 -36.63 29.34 -9.46
C GLY A 552 -38.11 29.65 -9.62
N HIS A 553 -38.44 30.26 -10.76
CA HIS A 553 -39.78 30.72 -11.12
C HIS A 553 -40.07 30.37 -12.58
N SER A 554 -41.14 29.63 -12.85
CA SER A 554 -41.40 29.06 -14.19
C SER A 554 -41.56 30.10 -15.31
N SER A 555 -41.96 31.33 -15.00
CA SER A 555 -42.01 32.45 -15.96
C SER A 555 -40.65 32.97 -16.43
N TYR A 556 -39.53 32.52 -15.84
CA TYR A 556 -38.18 32.92 -16.22
C TYR A 556 -37.27 31.70 -16.47
N PRO A 557 -37.56 30.87 -17.49
CA PRO A 557 -36.78 29.69 -17.81
C PRO A 557 -35.46 30.05 -18.53
N GLY A 558 -34.60 29.05 -18.72
CA GLY A 558 -33.39 29.16 -19.53
C GLY A 558 -32.38 30.16 -18.98
N THR A 559 -32.00 31.15 -19.81
CA THR A 559 -30.89 32.08 -19.56
C THR A 559 -31.00 32.93 -18.30
N TRP A 560 -32.20 33.08 -17.74
CA TRP A 560 -32.48 33.90 -16.57
C TRP A 560 -32.39 33.17 -15.23
N ARG A 561 -32.43 31.83 -15.22
CA ARG A 561 -32.50 31.01 -14.01
C ARG A 561 -31.43 31.35 -12.95
N PRO A 562 -30.15 31.59 -13.30
CA PRO A 562 -29.12 31.81 -12.28
C PRO A 562 -29.24 33.16 -11.55
N TYR A 563 -30.06 34.10 -12.05
CA TYR A 563 -30.07 35.49 -11.58
C TYR A 563 -31.43 36.01 -11.19
N LYS A 564 -32.51 35.54 -11.81
CA LYS A 564 -33.84 36.12 -11.63
C LYS A 564 -34.74 35.17 -10.85
N TYR A 565 -35.23 35.62 -9.70
CA TYR A 565 -36.08 34.81 -8.80
C TYR A 565 -35.48 33.44 -8.48
N VAL A 566 -34.15 33.41 -8.24
CA VAL A 566 -33.39 32.20 -7.89
C VAL A 566 -34.04 31.44 -6.73
N ALA A 567 -34.39 32.19 -5.68
CA ALA A 567 -35.21 31.75 -4.56
C ALA A 567 -36.40 32.70 -4.43
N PHE A 568 -37.62 32.16 -4.50
CA PHE A 568 -38.85 32.96 -4.57
C PHE A 568 -39.89 32.42 -3.60
N TRP A 569 -40.51 33.29 -2.80
CA TRP A 569 -41.63 32.94 -1.92
C TRP A 569 -42.70 34.03 -2.02
N SER A 570 -43.93 33.69 -2.42
CA SER A 570 -45.03 34.67 -2.50
C SER A 570 -45.80 34.77 -1.16
N GLY A 571 -45.85 35.97 -0.58
CA GLY A 571 -46.65 36.33 0.59
C GLY A 571 -46.72 37.86 0.74
N THR A 572 -47.64 38.39 1.55
CA THR A 572 -47.99 39.83 1.59
C THR A 572 -46.85 40.80 1.94
N HIS A 573 -45.65 40.36 2.34
CA HIS A 573 -44.56 41.27 2.75
C HIS A 573 -43.13 40.84 2.33
N VAL A 574 -42.94 39.82 1.47
CA VAL A 574 -41.59 39.36 1.09
C VAL A 574 -41.47 39.18 -0.42
N LYS A 575 -41.50 40.28 -1.19
CA LYS A 575 -40.94 40.28 -2.55
C LYS A 575 -39.42 40.23 -2.39
N SER A 576 -38.79 39.19 -2.95
CA SER A 576 -37.35 38.91 -3.02
C SER A 576 -36.49 39.78 -2.09
N ASP A 577 -35.96 39.17 -1.02
CA ASP A 577 -35.09 39.89 -0.09
C ASP A 577 -33.84 40.45 -0.81
N CYS A 578 -33.55 40.07 -2.05
CA CYS A 578 -32.62 40.73 -2.97
C CYS A 578 -33.02 40.56 -4.45
N LEU A 579 -32.67 41.58 -5.27
CA LEU A 579 -32.95 41.77 -6.72
C LEU A 579 -33.87 40.73 -7.38
#